data_AF-A0A3D5F2M0-F1
#
_entry.id   AF-A0A3D5F2M0-F1
#
_cell.length_a   1.000
_cell.length_b   1.000
_cell.length_c   1.000
_cell.angle_alpha   90.00
_cell.angle_beta   90.00
_cell.angle_gamma   90.00
#
_symmetry.space_group_name_H-M   'P 1'
#
loop_
_entity.id
_entity.type
_entity.pdbx_description
1 polymer ?
#
loop_
_entity_poly.entity_id
_entity_poly.type
_entity_poly.pdbx_seq_one_letter_code
_entity_poly.pdbx_strand_id
1 'polypeptide(L)' 'MKYTTFNQQNVNQLDEPMFFGNPVNVARYDQQKHSIFEK' A
#
# COMPACT_ATOMS: atom_id res chain seq x y z
N MET A 1 14.06 5.94 -4.05
CA MET A 1 13.62 4.72 -3.36
C MET A 1 14.02 3.53 -4.22
N LYS A 2 14.70 2.53 -3.65
CA LYS A 2 14.94 1.29 -4.39
C LYS A 2 13.64 0.48 -4.38
N TYR A 3 13.26 -0.10 -5.51
CA TYR A 3 12.17 -1.07 -5.55
C TYR A 3 12.49 -2.21 -4.59
N THR A 4 11.53 -2.57 -3.74
CA THR A 4 11.60 -3.73 -2.86
C THR A 4 10.33 -4.55 -3.08
N THR A 5 10.48 -5.88 -3.08
CA THR A 5 9.35 -6.81 -3.16
C THR A 5 8.55 -6.84 -1.86
N PHE A 6 9.20 -6.52 -0.73
CA PHE A 6 8.55 -6.44 0.58
C PHE A 6 9.17 -5.31 1.40
N ASN A 7 8.34 -4.35 1.81
CA ASN A 7 8.76 -3.29 2.71
C ASN A 7 8.62 -3.74 4.18
N GLN A 8 9.69 -3.63 4.97
CA GLN A 8 9.69 -4.00 6.39
C GLN A 8 9.17 -2.87 7.30
N GLN A 9 9.00 -1.65 6.78
CA GLN A 9 8.48 -0.53 7.55
C GLN A 9 6.97 -0.67 7.78
N ASN A 10 6.53 -0.32 8.98
CA ASN A 10 5.11 -0.23 9.31
C ASN A 10 4.60 1.14 8.82
N VAL A 11 3.81 1.11 7.75
CA VAL A 11 3.23 2.30 7.11
C VAL A 11 1.71 2.16 7.06
N ASN A 12 0.99 3.27 7.24
CA ASN A 12 -0.45 3.29 7.12
C ASN A 12 -0.86 3.31 5.65
N GLN A 13 -1.42 2.21 5.14
CA GLN A 13 -1.81 2.07 3.73
C GLN A 13 -2.93 3.05 3.31
N LEU A 14 -3.70 3.59 4.26
CA LEU A 14 -4.77 4.55 3.98
C LEU A 14 -4.23 5.96 3.69
N ASP A 15 -3.04 6.30 4.18
CA ASP A 15 -2.44 7.64 4.03
C ASP A 15 -1.52 7.72 2.80
N GLU A 16 -1.00 6.60 2.32
CA GLU A 16 -0.08 6.52 1.18
C GLU A 16 -0.73 6.99 -0.15
N PRO A 17 0.01 7.68 -1.03
CA PRO A 17 -0.47 8.01 -2.36
C PRO A 17 -0.58 6.74 -3.23
N MET A 18 -1.47 6.77 -4.24
CA MET A 18 -1.64 5.63 -5.15
C MET A 18 -0.36 5.28 -5.94
N PHE A 19 0.49 6.27 -6.22
CA PHE A 19 1.71 6.09 -7.01
C PHE A 19 2.89 6.77 -6.34
N PHE A 20 4.09 6.25 -6.58
CA PHE A 20 5.37 6.79 -6.08
C PHE A 20 5.50 6.86 -4.55
N GLY A 21 4.60 6.22 -3.81
CA GLY A 21 4.70 6.00 -2.38
C GLY A 21 5.57 4.78 -2.03
N ASN A 22 5.42 4.31 -0.80
CA ASN A 22 6.15 3.14 -0.34
C ASN A 22 5.65 1.85 -1.03
N PRO A 23 6.56 0.93 -1.45
CA PRO A 23 6.16 -0.38 -1.93
C PRO A 23 5.36 -1.16 -0.88
N VAL A 24 4.42 -1.98 -1.33
CA VAL A 24 3.50 -2.73 -0.47
C VAL A 24 4.25 -3.71 0.41
N ASN A 25 3.79 -3.86 1.65
CA ASN A 25 4.24 -4.86 2.61
C ASN A 25 3.29 -6.06 2.62
N VAL A 26 2.15 -5.93 3.29
CA VAL A 26 1.12 -6.96 3.41
C VAL A 26 0.00 -6.68 2.41
N ALA A 27 -0.32 -7.68 1.58
CA ALA A 27 -1.51 -7.63 0.73
C ALA A 27 -2.75 -7.90 1.59
N ARG A 28 -3.60 -6.87 1.78
CA ARG A 28 -4.81 -6.93 2.61
C ARG A 28 -6.01 -6.31 1.87
N TYR A 29 -7.20 -6.84 2.13
CA TYR A 29 -8.46 -6.51 1.43
C TYR A 29 -9.59 -6.18 2.40
N ASP A 30 -9.28 -6.00 3.68
CA ASP A 30 -10.23 -5.64 4.74
C ASP A 30 -10.50 -4.13 4.80
N GLN A 31 -9.54 -3.32 4.34
CA GLN A 31 -9.65 -1.86 4.27
C GLN A 31 -9.00 -1.34 2.99
N GLN A 32 -9.66 -0.38 2.33
CA GLN A 32 -9.18 0.25 1.11
C GLN A 32 -9.23 1.77 1.21
N LYS A 33 -8.19 2.44 0.71
CA LYS A 33 -8.20 3.90 0.52
C LYS A 33 -9.21 4.32 -0.55
N HIS A 34 -9.36 3.50 -1.59
CA HIS A 34 -10.27 3.75 -2.70
C HIS A 34 -11.07 2.48 -2.99
N SER A 35 -12.30 2.42 -2.48
CA SER A 35 -13.18 1.24 -2.59
C SER A 35 -13.56 0.85 -4.02
N ILE A 36 -13.30 1.73 -5.01
CA ILE A 36 -13.55 1.45 -6.43
C ILE A 36 -12.67 0.32 -6.99
N PHE A 37 -11.51 0.05 -6.38
CA PHE A 37 -10.56 -0.97 -6.89
C PHE A 37 -10.75 -2.37 -6.29
N GLU A 38 -11.67 -2.53 -5.33
CA GLU A 38 -11.99 -3.81 -4.69
C GLU A 38 -13.18 -4.52 -5.37
N LYS A 39 -13.91 -3.81 -6.24
CA LYS A 39 -15.21 -4.25 -6.75
C LYS A 39 -15.13 -4.95 -8.10
#